data_AF-A0A7W9YA40-F1
#
_entry.id   AF-A0A7W9YA40-F1
#
_cell.length_a   1.000
_cell.length_b   1.000
_cell.length_c   1.000
_cell.angle_alpha   90.00
_cell.angle_beta   90.00
_cell.angle_gamma   90.00
#
_symmetry.space_group_name_H-M   'P 1'
#
loop_
_entity.id
_entity.type
_entity.pdbx_description
1 polymer ?
#
loop_
_entity_poly.entity_id
_entity_poly.type
_entity_poly.pdbx_seq_one_letter_code
_entity_poly.pdbx_strand_id
1 'polypeptide(L)' 'MDDLASDTFPDADLEIMPPEHIAGSETAICACCCRRRPRSMMDEDRCGICDECLAP' A
#
# COMPACT_ATOMS: atom_id res chain seq x y z
N MET A 1 -2.59 -20.57 36.95
CA MET A 1 -2.54 -19.27 36.28
C MET A 1 -1.47 -19.38 35.21
N ASP A 2 -1.95 -19.91 34.09
CA ASP A 2 -1.61 -19.62 32.70
C ASP A 2 -0.13 -19.33 32.39
N ASP A 3 0.62 -20.41 32.20
CA ASP A 3 1.87 -20.44 31.46
C ASP A 3 1.51 -20.10 30.00
N LEU A 4 1.55 -18.82 29.64
CA LEU A 4 1.38 -18.36 28.26
C LEU A 4 2.62 -18.84 27.50
N ALA A 5 2.57 -20.10 27.05
CA ALA A 5 3.56 -20.70 26.18
C ALA A 5 3.83 -19.70 25.06
N SER A 6 5.01 -19.08 25.11
CA SER A 6 5.55 -18.35 23.98
C SER A 6 5.85 -19.40 22.93
N ASP A 7 4.82 -19.76 22.17
CA ASP A 7 4.89 -20.64 21.02
C ASP A 7 5.78 -19.93 20.01
N THR A 8 7.07 -20.19 20.17
CA THR A 8 8.11 -19.61 19.36
C THR A 8 8.17 -20.49 18.13
N PHE A 9 7.35 -20.15 17.14
CA PHE A 9 7.38 -20.83 15.86
C PHE A 9 8.81 -20.76 15.31
N PRO A 10 9.40 -21.89 14.89
CA PRO A 10 10.71 -21.85 14.26
C PRO A 10 10.62 -20.96 13.01
N ASP A 11 11.68 -20.19 12.75
CA ASP A 11 11.76 -19.26 11.60
C ASP A 11 11.45 -19.94 10.26
N ALA A 12 11.69 -21.26 10.18
CA ALA A 12 11.34 -22.10 9.03
C ALA A 12 9.83 -22.27 8.76
N ASP A 13 8.97 -22.00 9.75
CA ASP A 13 7.51 -22.05 9.63
C ASP A 13 6.91 -20.67 9.26
N LEU A 14 7.74 -19.62 9.15
CA LEU A 14 7.35 -18.27 8.79
C LEU A 14 7.77 -17.94 7.35
N GLU A 15 6.85 -18.13 6.39
CA GLU A 15 7.07 -17.73 5.00
C GLU A 15 6.55 -16.31 4.73
N ILE A 16 7.40 -15.45 4.15
CA ILE A 16 6.98 -14.11 3.68
C ILE A 16 6.27 -14.29 2.35
N MET A 17 4.96 -14.08 2.35
CA MET A 17 4.18 -14.08 1.10
C MET A 17 4.60 -12.89 0.22
N PRO A 18 4.83 -13.10 -1.09
CA PRO A 18 5.04 -11.98 -2.02
C PRO A 18 3.80 -11.08 -2.03
N PRO A 19 3.96 -9.77 -2.26
CA PRO A 19 2.84 -8.86 -2.36
C PRO A 19 1.91 -9.29 -3.49
N GLU A 20 0.60 -9.13 -3.29
CA GLU A 20 -0.39 -9.42 -4.32
C GLU A 20 -0.10 -8.58 -5.57
N HIS A 21 0.29 -9.24 -6.66
CA HIS A 21 0.52 -8.58 -7.94
C HIS A 21 -0.83 -8.20 -8.55
N ILE A 22 -1.35 -7.03 -8.16
CA ILE A 22 -2.49 -6.44 -8.85
C ILE A 22 -1.99 -6.00 -10.23
N ALA A 23 -2.11 -6.87 -11.23
CA ALA A 23 -1.74 -6.62 -12.62
C ALA A 23 -2.66 -5.59 -13.33
N GLY A 24 -3.26 -4.68 -12.57
CA GLY A 24 -3.98 -3.53 -13.10
C GLY A 24 -3.09 -2.32 -12.99
N SER A 25 -3.06 -1.48 -14.02
CA SER A 25 -2.53 -0.12 -13.92
C SER A 25 -3.06 0.51 -12.64
N GLU A 26 -2.23 0.60 -11.61
CA GLU A 26 -2.70 0.91 -10.28
C GLU A 26 -3.27 2.33 -10.33
N THR A 27 -4.58 2.47 -10.19
CA THR A 27 -5.24 3.77 -10.15
C THR A 27 -5.48 4.15 -8.70
N ALA A 28 -5.23 5.41 -8.35
CA ALA A 28 -5.57 5.97 -7.05
C ALA A 28 -6.58 7.11 -7.19
N ILE A 29 -7.26 7.45 -6.10
CA ILE A 29 -8.21 8.57 -6.06
C ILE A 29 -7.47 9.78 -5.51
N CYS A 30 -7.49 10.87 -6.25
CA CYS A 30 -6.89 12.13 -5.81
C CYS A 30 -7.64 12.69 -4.59
N ALA A 31 -6.93 13.00 -3.50
CA ALA A 31 -7.50 13.58 -2.28
C ALA A 31 -8.03 15.02 -2.48
N CYS A 32 -7.52 15.74 -3.48
CA CYS A 32 -7.92 17.12 -3.76
C CYS A 32 -9.20 17.19 -4.61
N CYS A 33 -9.25 16.49 -5.75
CA CYS A 33 -10.36 16.58 -6.70
C CYS A 33 -11.27 15.35 -6.75
N CYS A 34 -10.99 14.33 -5.92
CA CYS A 34 -11.73 13.06 -5.84
C CYS A 34 -11.81 12.29 -7.17
N ARG A 35 -10.94 12.58 -8.14
CA ARG A 35 -10.88 11.89 -9.43
C ARG A 35 -9.98 10.67 -9.37
N ARG A 36 -10.37 9.61 -10.06
CA ARG A 36 -9.54 8.41 -10.24
C ARG A 36 -8.47 8.70 -11.29
N ARG A 37 -7.20 8.49 -10.94
CA ARG A 37 -6.03 8.78 -11.76
C ARG A 37 -5.05 7.61 -11.72
N PRO A 38 -4.19 7.45 -12.73
CA PRO A 38 -3.06 6.51 -12.66
C PRO A 38 -2.15 6.88 -11.47
N ARG A 39 -1.58 5.89 -10.77
CA ARG A 39 -0.57 6.15 -9.73
C ARG A 39 0.67 6.86 -10.25
N SER A 40 0.99 6.68 -11.54
CA SER A 40 2.06 7.43 -12.19
C SER A 40 1.79 8.93 -12.33
N MET A 41 0.55 9.38 -12.08
CA MET A 41 0.14 10.79 -12.07
C MET A 41 -0.21 11.27 -10.65
N MET A 42 0.09 10.45 -9.63
CA MET A 42 -0.05 10.82 -8.23
C MET A 42 1.31 11.25 -7.69
N ASP A 43 1.29 12.12 -6.69
CA ASP A 43 2.49 12.55 -5.98
C ASP A 43 3.22 11.38 -5.30
N GLU A 44 4.55 11.46 -5.27
CA GLU A 44 5.41 10.46 -4.62
C GLU A 44 5.45 10.61 -3.09
N ASP A 45 5.03 11.75 -2.55
CA ASP A 45 5.00 12.07 -1.11
C ASP A 45 3.86 11.35 -0.37
N ARG A 46 3.11 10.49 -1.08
CA ARG A 46 1.99 9.67 -0.57
C ARG A 46 0.81 10.50 -0.05
N CYS A 47 0.73 11.79 -0.39
CA CYS A 47 -0.43 12.60 -0.06
C CYS A 47 -1.67 12.15 -0.86
N GLY A 48 -1.45 11.50 -2.00
CA GLY A 48 -2.48 11.02 -2.90
C GLY A 48 -3.09 12.18 -3.69
N ILE A 49 -2.30 13.19 -4.05
CA ILE A 49 -2.72 14.32 -4.88
C ILE A 49 -2.20 14.11 -6.31
N CYS A 50 -2.99 14.45 -7.33
CA CYS A 50 -2.53 14.34 -8.72
C CYS A 50 -1.67 15.52 -9.15
N ASP A 51 -0.78 15.30 -10.11
CA ASP A 51 0.09 16.33 -10.70
C ASP A 51 -0.69 17.56 -11.16
N GLU A 52 -1.89 17.38 -11.71
CA GLU A 52 -2.77 18.47 -12.15
C GLU A 52 -3.19 19.40 -10.99
N CYS A 53 -3.37 18.86 -9.78
CA CYS A 53 -3.76 19.62 -8.60
C CYS A 53 -2.55 20.22 -7.88
N LEU A 54 -1.35 19.72 -8.17
CA LEU A 54 -0.08 20.27 -7.69
C LEU A 54 0.50 21.33 -8.63
N ALA A 55 0.06 21.37 -9.89
CA ALA A 55 0.43 22.41 -10.83
C ALA A 55 0.02 23.81 -10.28
N PRO A 56 0.88 24.84 -10.48
CA PRO A 56 0.63 26.19 -9.99
C PRO A 56 -0.57 26.88 -10.65
#